data_AF-A0AAP7W522-F1
#
_entry.id   AF-A0AAP7W522-F1
#
_cell.length_a   1.000
_cell.length_b   1.000
_cell.length_c   1.000
_cell.angle_alpha   90.00
_cell.angle_beta   90.00
_cell.angle_gamma   90.00
#
_symmetry.space_group_name_H-M   'P 1'
#
loop_
_entity.id
_entity.type
_entity.pdbx_description
1 polymer ?
#
loop_
_entity_poly.entity_id
_entity_poly.type
_entity_poly.pdbx_seq_one_letter_code
_entity_poly.pdbx_strand_id
1 'polypeptide(L)'
;MGFAEDTCNYIRIGTGKEIGQFIKFEDVTTGRKYGPEDYGWGTLSVVSGGTTRVIGKVVGNIGDLEKEGKALEAAAKNTKFTKYPTGFDEVAQYVKEHKKLPDNYITKDQAESLGWVNREGNLHKVAPGKSMGGDIFENRKKQLPDVPGRTWYEADINYVSGFRGNDGIVYSSDGLIYKTSDHYKTFTEIK
;
A
#
# COMPACT_ATOMS: atom_id res chain seq x y z
N MET A 1 25.23 -37.31 3.49
CA MET A 1 23.93 -37.91 3.87
C MET A 1 23.51 -37.23 5.17
N GLY A 2 22.47 -36.42 5.27
CA GLY A 2 21.51 -35.86 4.33
C GLY A 2 20.84 -34.71 5.10
N PHE A 3 20.63 -33.57 4.45
CA PHE A 3 19.82 -32.48 5.01
C PHE A 3 18.38 -32.97 5.10
N ALA A 4 17.79 -32.96 6.30
CA ALA A 4 16.36 -33.15 6.47
C ALA A 4 15.69 -31.78 6.36
N GLU A 5 15.15 -31.51 5.17
CA GLU A 5 14.03 -30.60 4.97
C GLU A 5 12.77 -31.17 5.65
N ASP A 6 11.79 -30.30 5.91
CA ASP A 6 10.41 -30.55 6.37
C ASP A 6 10.21 -30.70 7.90
N THR A 7 9.56 -29.76 8.57
CA THR A 7 8.14 -29.42 8.36
C THR A 7 7.81 -27.97 8.74
N CYS A 8 6.97 -27.40 7.90
CA CYS A 8 6.58 -26.00 7.87
C CYS A 8 5.39 -25.76 8.81
N ASN A 9 5.60 -25.14 9.98
CA ASN A 9 4.50 -24.65 10.81
C ASN A 9 4.12 -23.23 10.36
N TYR A 10 3.19 -23.15 9.41
CA TYR A 10 2.58 -21.90 8.96
C TYR A 10 1.66 -21.34 10.05
N ILE A 11 2.04 -20.22 10.67
CA ILE A 11 1.07 -19.36 11.36
C ILE A 11 0.32 -18.57 10.28
N ARG A 12 -0.90 -19.01 9.98
CA ARG A 12 -1.77 -18.35 9.00
C ARG A 12 -2.74 -17.42 9.74
N ILE A 13 -2.49 -16.12 9.64
CA ILE A 13 -3.36 -15.07 10.18
C ILE A 13 -4.16 -14.45 9.03
N GLY A 14 -5.48 -14.63 9.03
CA GLY A 14 -6.45 -14.00 8.13
C GLY A 14 -7.71 -14.86 7.95
N THR A 15 -8.94 -14.36 7.92
CA THR A 15 -9.46 -13.00 7.67
C THR A 15 -10.81 -12.75 8.36
N GLY A 16 -11.15 -11.47 8.56
CA GLY A 16 -12.50 -10.98 8.79
C GLY A 16 -12.51 -9.45 8.87
N LYS A 17 -13.30 -8.79 8.02
CA LYS A 17 -13.49 -7.33 8.03
C LYS A 17 -13.93 -6.87 9.42
N GLU A 18 -13.43 -5.71 9.82
CA GLU A 18 -13.65 -5.06 11.11
C GLU A 18 -13.09 -5.84 12.29
N ILE A 19 -12.05 -5.29 12.92
CA ILE A 19 -11.99 -5.19 14.38
C ILE A 19 -12.30 -6.53 15.08
N GLY A 20 -11.43 -7.53 14.87
CA GLY A 20 -11.31 -8.70 15.73
C GLY A 20 -11.73 -10.04 15.10
N GLN A 21 -10.83 -11.04 15.19
CA GLN A 21 -11.04 -12.24 16.03
C GLN A 21 -10.01 -13.37 15.75
N PHE A 22 -9.66 -14.04 16.87
CA PHE A 22 -9.18 -15.41 17.14
C PHE A 22 -8.17 -16.12 16.20
N ILE A 23 -7.03 -16.51 16.78
CA ILE A 23 -6.06 -17.46 16.21
C ILE A 23 -6.15 -18.78 16.99
N LYS A 24 -6.22 -19.91 16.29
CA LYS A 24 -6.16 -21.27 16.88
C LYS A 24 -4.69 -21.71 16.89
N PHE A 25 -4.06 -21.69 18.06
CA PHE A 25 -2.67 -22.10 18.27
C PHE A 25 -2.61 -23.61 18.52
N GLU A 26 -2.39 -24.42 17.49
CA GLU A 26 -2.16 -25.87 17.64
C GLU A 26 -0.85 -26.24 16.93
N ASP A 27 0.06 -26.88 17.65
CA ASP A 27 1.23 -27.54 17.08
C ASP A 27 0.77 -28.68 16.17
N VAL A 28 1.08 -28.60 14.88
CA VAL A 28 0.50 -29.49 13.85
C VAL A 28 1.06 -30.92 13.96
N THR A 29 2.17 -31.09 14.68
CA THR A 29 2.84 -32.38 14.87
C THR A 29 2.39 -33.09 16.15
N THR A 30 2.07 -32.34 17.21
CA THR A 30 1.74 -32.88 18.53
C THR A 30 0.31 -32.60 19.01
N GLY A 31 -0.43 -31.75 18.29
CA GLY A 31 -1.78 -31.29 18.68
C GLY A 31 -1.81 -30.43 19.95
N ARG A 32 -0.63 -30.09 20.51
CA ARG A 32 -0.52 -29.30 21.73
C ARG A 32 -0.88 -27.85 21.43
N LYS A 33 -1.75 -27.29 22.27
CA LYS A 33 -2.03 -25.85 22.23
C LYS A 33 -0.87 -25.09 22.85
N TYR A 34 -0.39 -24.07 22.14
CA TYR A 34 0.64 -23.19 22.70
C TYR A 34 0.04 -22.36 23.84
N GLY A 35 0.74 -22.34 24.97
CA GLY A 35 0.43 -21.51 26.13
C GLY A 35 1.08 -20.12 26.01
N PRO A 36 0.67 -19.17 26.86
CA PRO A 36 1.19 -17.79 26.83
C PRO A 36 2.70 -17.69 27.09
N GLU A 37 3.27 -18.67 27.80
CA GLU A 37 4.71 -18.76 28.11
C GLU A 37 5.53 -19.50 27.04
N ASP A 38 4.87 -20.09 26.03
CA ASP A 38 5.60 -20.81 24.99
C ASP A 38 6.30 -19.80 24.07
N TYR A 39 7.56 -20.08 23.72
CA TYR A 39 8.34 -19.23 22.82
C TYR A 39 8.08 -19.63 21.37
N GLY A 40 7.73 -18.66 20.54
CA GLY A 40 7.38 -18.89 19.14
C GLY A 40 7.91 -17.81 18.22
N TRP A 41 7.73 -18.04 16.92
CA TRP A 41 7.97 -17.04 15.88
C TRP A 41 6.76 -16.97 14.95
N GLY A 42 6.48 -15.78 14.43
CA GLY A 42 5.34 -15.51 13.57
C GLY A 42 5.65 -14.46 12.51
N THR A 43 4.66 -14.18 11.67
CA THR A 43 4.75 -13.12 10.65
C THR A 43 3.76 -12.01 10.98
N LEU A 44 4.25 -10.79 10.98
CA LEU A 44 3.41 -9.61 11.07
C LEU A 44 2.93 -9.25 9.66
N SER A 45 1.62 -9.17 9.48
CA SER A 45 1.00 -8.87 8.19
C SER A 45 0.02 -7.71 8.33
N VAL A 46 0.00 -6.82 7.32
CA VAL A 46 -0.97 -5.73 7.21
C VAL A 46 -1.92 -6.06 6.07
N VAL A 47 -3.22 -5.88 6.31
CA VAL A 47 -4.26 -6.04 5.29
C VAL A 47 -4.81 -4.66 4.94
N SER A 48 -4.62 -4.24 3.69
CA SER A 48 -5.18 -2.99 3.16
C SER A 48 -5.93 -3.28 1.85
N GLY A 49 -7.20 -2.86 1.78
CA GLY A 49 -8.01 -3.05 0.57
C GLY A 49 -8.17 -4.51 0.12
N GLY A 50 -8.16 -5.47 1.04
CA GLY A 50 -8.24 -6.90 0.72
C GLY A 50 -6.91 -7.54 0.29
N THR A 51 -5.82 -6.77 0.22
CA THR A 51 -4.48 -7.28 -0.06
C THR A 51 -3.70 -7.46 1.24
N THR A 52 -3.16 -8.66 1.48
CA THR A 52 -2.27 -8.95 2.61
C THR A 52 -0.81 -8.74 2.23
N ARG A 53 -0.08 -7.93 3.00
CA ARG A 53 1.37 -7.75 2.88
C ARG A 53 2.07 -8.14 4.17
N VAL A 54 3.04 -9.05 4.09
CA VAL A 54 3.90 -9.41 5.22
C VAL A 54 4.90 -8.28 5.43
N ILE A 55 4.91 -7.69 6.62
CA ILE A 55 5.77 -6.56 7.00
C ILE A 55 6.96 -6.97 7.85
N GLY A 56 6.99 -8.19 8.39
CA GLY A 56 8.16 -8.71 9.09
C GLY A 56 7.93 -10.07 9.75
N LYS A 57 9.00 -10.64 10.30
CA LYS A 57 8.96 -11.79 11.20
C LYS A 57 9.15 -11.30 12.64
N VAL A 58 8.39 -11.86 13.57
CA VAL A 58 8.46 -11.58 15.00
C VAL A 58 8.80 -12.85 15.75
N VAL A 59 9.50 -12.72 16.88
CA VAL A 59 9.89 -13.82 17.77
C VAL A 59 9.62 -13.41 19.21
N GLY A 60 9.12 -14.31 20.05
CA GLY A 60 8.82 -13.99 21.44
C GLY A 60 7.85 -14.98 22.09
N ASN A 61 7.51 -14.72 23.35
CA ASN A 61 6.48 -15.48 24.04
C ASN A 61 5.11 -15.20 23.42
N ILE A 62 4.29 -16.25 23.28
CA ILE A 62 2.97 -16.12 22.62
C ILE A 62 2.09 -15.09 23.33
N GLY A 63 2.07 -15.05 24.66
CA GLY A 63 1.26 -14.09 25.43
C GLY A 63 1.65 -12.63 25.20
N ASP A 64 2.95 -12.36 25.04
CA ASP A 64 3.47 -11.03 24.75
C ASP A 64 3.10 -10.61 23.32
N LEU A 65 3.30 -11.50 22.35
CA LEU A 65 2.94 -11.26 20.95
C LEU A 65 1.44 -11.01 20.76
N GLU A 66 0.58 -11.73 21.51
CA GLU A 66 -0.87 -11.48 21.50
C GLU A 66 -1.22 -10.12 22.10
N LYS A 67 -0.56 -9.72 23.19
CA LYS A 67 -0.79 -8.43 23.85
C LYS A 67 -0.36 -7.27 22.96
N GLU A 68 0.80 -7.38 22.33
CA GLU A 68 1.30 -6.42 21.34
C GLU A 68 0.38 -6.35 20.12
N GLY A 69 -0.07 -7.50 19.60
CA GLY A 69 -1.04 -7.57 18.51
C GLY A 69 -2.35 -6.84 18.84
N LYS A 70 -2.93 -7.08 20.01
CA LYS A 70 -4.13 -6.38 20.49
C LYS A 70 -3.90 -4.88 20.68
N ALA A 71 -2.73 -4.49 21.18
CA ALA A 71 -2.38 -3.07 21.35
C ALA A 71 -2.25 -2.36 20.00
N LEU A 72 -1.62 -3.00 19.00
CA LEU A 72 -1.54 -2.51 17.62
C LEU A 72 -2.92 -2.42 16.98
N GLU A 73 -3.79 -3.40 17.20
CA GLU A 73 -5.17 -3.39 16.71
C GLU A 73 -5.98 -2.22 17.31
N ALA A 74 -5.85 -1.99 18.63
CA ALA A 74 -6.48 -0.88 19.33
C ALA A 74 -5.93 0.47 18.87
N ALA A 75 -4.62 0.58 18.65
CA ALA A 75 -3.99 1.77 18.10
C ALA A 75 -4.49 2.05 16.67
N ALA A 76 -4.61 1.02 15.83
CA ALA A 76 -5.10 1.15 14.46
C ALA A 76 -6.58 1.59 14.41
N LYS A 77 -7.44 1.13 15.33
CA LYS A 77 -8.86 1.54 15.42
C LYS A 77 -9.04 2.99 15.84
N ASN A 78 -8.19 3.46 16.76
CA ASN A 78 -8.26 4.83 17.28
C ASN A 78 -7.48 5.84 16.41
N THR A 79 -6.60 5.35 15.55
CA THR A 79 -5.97 6.14 14.51
C THR A 79 -6.98 6.29 13.37
N LYS A 80 -7.55 7.48 13.21
CA LYS A 80 -8.16 7.86 11.93
C LYS A 80 -7.04 7.96 10.90
N PHE A 81 -6.65 6.82 10.32
CA PHE A 81 -6.06 6.86 8.99
C PHE A 81 -7.14 7.52 8.14
N THR A 82 -6.95 8.78 7.78
CA THR A 82 -7.55 9.30 6.55
C THR A 82 -7.07 8.33 5.48
N LYS A 83 -7.89 7.31 5.19
CA LYS A 83 -7.65 6.34 4.13
C LYS A 83 -7.78 7.14 2.85
N TYR A 84 -6.75 7.92 2.56
CA TYR A 84 -6.68 8.59 1.30
C TYR A 84 -6.59 7.52 0.24
N PRO A 85 -7.39 7.61 -0.81
CA PRO A 85 -7.34 6.64 -1.88
C PRO A 85 -5.96 6.69 -2.50
N THR A 86 -5.34 5.52 -2.63
CA THR A 86 -4.04 5.36 -3.29
C THR A 86 -4.09 4.29 -4.38
N GLY A 87 -5.15 3.50 -4.45
CA GLY A 87 -5.34 2.48 -5.49
C GLY A 87 -5.95 3.06 -6.77
N PHE A 88 -5.79 2.35 -7.88
CA PHE A 88 -6.30 2.77 -9.20
C PHE A 88 -7.78 3.15 -9.18
N ASP A 89 -8.65 2.24 -8.73
CA ASP A 89 -10.10 2.45 -8.79
C ASP A 89 -10.54 3.60 -7.87
N GLU A 90 -9.98 3.66 -6.66
CA GLU A 90 -10.35 4.67 -5.67
C GLU A 90 -9.92 6.07 -6.12
N VAL A 91 -8.70 6.23 -6.64
CA VAL A 91 -8.21 7.54 -7.12
C VAL A 91 -8.91 7.93 -8.42
N ALA A 92 -9.12 6.99 -9.35
CA ALA A 92 -9.85 7.27 -10.59
C ALA A 92 -11.28 7.71 -10.32
N GLN A 93 -11.98 7.05 -9.39
CA GLN A 93 -13.32 7.45 -8.96
C GLN A 93 -13.30 8.86 -8.35
N TYR A 94 -12.37 9.14 -7.44
CA TYR A 94 -12.24 10.45 -6.81
C TYR A 94 -12.01 11.57 -7.85
N VAL A 95 -11.12 11.34 -8.82
CA VAL A 95 -10.86 12.30 -9.91
C VAL A 95 -12.08 12.49 -10.80
N LYS A 96 -12.83 11.41 -11.11
CA LYS A 96 -14.07 11.51 -11.90
C LYS A 96 -15.11 12.38 -11.20
N GLU A 97 -15.30 12.20 -9.89
CA GLU A 97 -16.32 12.88 -9.08
C GLU A 97 -15.94 14.33 -8.75
N HIS A 98 -14.68 14.58 -8.40
CA HIS A 98 -14.25 15.88 -7.86
C HIS A 98 -13.45 16.74 -8.84
N LYS A 99 -13.05 16.19 -9.99
CA LYS A 99 -12.20 16.86 -11.00
C LYS A 99 -10.86 17.37 -10.44
N LYS A 100 -10.40 16.77 -9.34
CA LYS A 100 -9.10 17.02 -8.70
C LYS A 100 -8.57 15.75 -8.06
N LEU A 101 -7.26 15.72 -7.79
CA LEU A 101 -6.67 14.65 -6.99
C LEU A 101 -7.11 14.75 -5.52
N PRO A 102 -7.10 13.63 -4.77
CA PRO A 102 -7.31 13.66 -3.34
C PRO A 102 -6.16 14.37 -2.62
N ASP A 103 -6.43 14.91 -1.42
CA ASP A 103 -5.53 15.85 -0.75
C ASP A 103 -4.21 15.21 -0.23
N ASN A 104 -4.03 13.88 -0.37
CA ASN A 104 -2.76 13.20 -0.15
C ASN A 104 -1.77 13.35 -1.31
N TYR A 105 -2.16 13.95 -2.43
CA TYR A 105 -1.25 14.19 -3.53
C TYR A 105 -0.56 15.56 -3.40
N ILE A 106 0.73 15.58 -3.70
CA ILE A 106 1.52 16.80 -3.84
C ILE A 106 2.30 16.75 -5.16
N THR A 107 2.51 17.90 -5.77
CA THR A 107 3.32 18.00 -6.99
C THR A 107 4.79 17.74 -6.70
N LYS A 108 5.57 17.50 -7.74
CA LYS A 108 7.02 17.37 -7.64
C LYS A 108 7.65 18.59 -6.95
N ASP A 109 7.26 19.79 -7.36
CA ASP A 109 7.79 21.04 -6.82
C ASP A 109 7.46 21.23 -5.33
N GLN A 110 6.24 20.84 -4.91
CA GLN A 110 5.84 20.85 -3.51
C GLN A 110 6.66 19.85 -2.69
N ALA A 111 6.90 18.65 -3.21
CA ALA A 111 7.72 17.65 -2.55
C ALA A 111 9.18 18.11 -2.41
N GLU A 112 9.77 18.68 -3.46
CA GLU A 112 11.13 19.23 -3.45
C GLU A 112 11.27 20.37 -2.43
N SER A 113 10.26 21.24 -2.33
CA SER A 113 10.20 22.32 -1.33
C SER A 113 10.16 21.81 0.12
N LEU A 114 9.66 20.59 0.33
CA LEU A 114 9.66 19.90 1.63
C LEU A 114 10.98 19.14 1.90
N GLY A 115 11.91 19.11 0.95
CA GLY A 115 13.20 18.41 1.07
C GLY A 115 13.23 17.02 0.43
N TRP A 116 12.28 16.71 -0.46
CA TRP A 116 12.32 15.44 -1.18
C TRP A 116 13.51 15.39 -2.13
N VAL A 117 14.25 14.28 -2.05
CA VAL A 117 15.37 13.96 -2.95
C VAL A 117 15.09 12.60 -3.56
N ASN A 118 14.86 12.57 -4.89
CA ASN A 118 14.51 11.34 -5.60
C ASN A 118 15.51 10.20 -5.37
N ARG A 119 16.82 10.51 -5.39
CA ARG A 119 17.89 9.53 -5.19
C ARG A 119 17.90 8.90 -3.79
N GLU A 120 17.26 9.53 -2.81
CA GLU A 120 17.18 9.04 -1.44
C GLU A 120 15.90 8.27 -1.15
N GLY A 121 14.90 8.30 -2.04
CA GLY A 121 13.59 7.67 -1.80
C GLY A 121 12.92 8.19 -0.53
N ASN A 122 13.14 9.45 -0.17
CA ASN A 122 12.83 10.01 1.15
C ASN A 122 11.45 10.70 1.25
N LEU A 123 10.57 10.58 0.25
CA LEU A 123 9.29 11.31 0.20
C LEU A 123 8.45 11.10 1.47
N HIS A 124 8.27 9.84 1.88
CA HIS A 124 7.57 9.48 3.12
C HIS A 124 8.16 10.09 4.41
N LYS A 125 9.43 10.51 4.41
CA LYS A 125 10.07 11.16 5.56
C LYS A 125 9.76 12.66 5.60
N VAL A 126 9.79 13.31 4.44
CA VAL A 126 9.58 14.77 4.33
C VAL A 126 8.11 15.16 4.16
N ALA A 127 7.29 14.25 3.64
CA ALA A 127 5.86 14.41 3.43
C ALA A 127 5.12 13.12 3.83
N PRO A 128 4.99 12.83 5.14
CA PRO A 128 4.33 11.62 5.62
C PRO A 128 2.90 11.48 5.09
N GLY A 129 2.58 10.31 4.55
CA GLY A 129 1.25 10.01 3.99
C GLY A 129 0.94 10.67 2.65
N LYS A 130 1.92 11.32 1.99
CA LYS A 130 1.74 11.93 0.68
C LYS A 130 2.25 11.05 -0.46
N SER A 131 1.61 11.20 -1.61
CA SER A 131 1.98 10.61 -2.90
C SER A 131 2.30 11.72 -3.91
N MET A 132 3.10 11.41 -4.94
CA MET A 132 3.41 12.37 -5.99
C MET A 132 2.28 12.43 -7.02
N GLY A 133 1.85 13.62 -7.43
CA GLY A 133 0.88 13.77 -8.52
C GLY A 133 0.34 15.18 -8.69
N GLY A 134 -0.25 15.41 -9.86
CA GLY A 134 -0.77 16.70 -10.30
C GLY A 134 0.14 17.41 -11.30
N ASP A 135 1.31 16.84 -11.58
CA ASP A 135 2.25 17.35 -12.58
C ASP A 135 1.75 17.07 -14.01
N ILE A 136 2.19 17.89 -14.96
CA ILE A 136 1.84 17.75 -16.38
C ILE A 136 2.48 16.49 -16.97
N PHE A 137 1.66 15.64 -17.58
CA PHE A 137 2.12 14.53 -18.39
C PHE A 137 2.18 14.96 -19.86
N GLU A 138 3.39 15.09 -20.41
CA GLU A 138 3.57 15.68 -21.74
C GLU A 138 3.11 14.80 -22.92
N ASN A 139 2.75 13.53 -22.70
CA ASN A 139 2.36 12.59 -23.76
C ASN A 139 3.32 12.56 -24.97
N ARG A 140 4.64 12.68 -24.74
CA ARG A 140 5.67 12.81 -25.80
C ARG A 140 5.63 11.70 -26.86
N LYS A 141 5.27 10.48 -26.44
CA LYS A 141 5.16 9.30 -27.32
C LYS A 141 3.81 9.19 -28.04
N LYS A 142 2.88 10.12 -27.80
CA LYS A 142 1.53 10.17 -28.40
C LYS A 142 0.75 8.84 -28.23
N GLN A 143 0.88 8.23 -27.05
CA GLN A 143 0.20 6.97 -26.73
C GLN A 143 -1.23 7.19 -26.23
N LEU A 144 -1.55 8.41 -25.83
CA LEU A 144 -2.89 8.83 -25.41
C LEU A 144 -3.53 9.76 -26.44
N PRO A 145 -4.87 9.79 -26.55
CA PRO A 145 -5.57 10.67 -27.48
C PRO A 145 -5.23 12.15 -27.27
N ASP A 146 -4.79 12.83 -28.32
CA ASP A 146 -4.35 14.23 -28.30
C ASP A 146 -5.29 15.09 -29.14
N VAL A 147 -5.99 16.02 -28.48
CA VAL A 147 -6.96 16.93 -29.10
C VAL A 147 -6.67 18.36 -28.65
N PRO A 148 -6.94 19.39 -29.50
CA PRO A 148 -6.69 20.78 -29.13
C PRO A 148 -7.34 21.16 -27.80
N GLY A 149 -6.56 21.75 -26.90
CA GLY A 149 -7.02 22.18 -25.57
C GLY A 149 -7.02 21.09 -24.49
N ARG A 150 -6.71 19.83 -24.82
CA ARG A 150 -6.53 18.78 -23.82
C ARG A 150 -5.17 18.91 -23.15
N THR A 151 -5.17 18.81 -21.83
CA THR A 151 -3.96 18.69 -21.01
C THR A 151 -4.02 17.38 -20.25
N TRP A 152 -2.90 16.69 -20.16
CA TRP A 152 -2.75 15.46 -19.39
C TRP A 152 -1.96 15.73 -18.11
N TYR A 153 -2.35 15.07 -17.04
CA TYR A 153 -1.72 15.13 -15.73
C TYR A 153 -1.42 13.71 -15.24
N GLU A 154 -0.41 13.55 -14.40
CA GLU A 154 -0.04 12.25 -13.83
C GLU A 154 -0.12 12.20 -12.31
N ALA A 155 -0.34 11.00 -11.77
CA ALA A 155 -0.30 10.76 -10.33
C ALA A 155 0.18 9.33 -10.02
N ASP A 156 1.04 9.19 -9.02
CA ASP A 156 1.51 7.91 -8.50
C ASP A 156 0.39 7.12 -7.87
N ILE A 157 0.40 5.80 -8.07
CA ILE A 157 -0.56 4.88 -7.49
C ILE A 157 0.19 3.85 -6.64
N ASN A 158 -0.48 3.36 -5.60
CA ASN A 158 0.04 2.35 -4.66
C ASN A 158 1.33 2.75 -3.92
N TYR A 159 1.68 4.05 -3.90
CA TYR A 159 2.82 4.54 -3.12
C TYR A 159 2.53 4.50 -1.62
N VAL A 160 3.52 4.07 -0.85
CA VAL A 160 3.45 4.03 0.63
C VAL A 160 4.71 4.65 1.23
N SER A 161 5.89 4.18 0.83
CA SER A 161 7.17 4.68 1.31
C SER A 161 8.32 4.26 0.40
N GLY A 162 9.51 4.81 0.64
CA GLY A 162 10.72 4.53 -0.15
C GLY A 162 10.69 5.16 -1.53
N PHE A 163 11.28 4.46 -2.50
CA PHE A 163 11.30 4.85 -3.91
C PHE A 163 9.89 4.79 -4.52
N ARG A 164 9.64 5.68 -5.49
CA ARG A 164 8.40 5.68 -6.29
C ARG A 164 8.30 4.37 -7.08
N GLY A 165 7.07 3.89 -7.23
CA GLY A 165 6.76 2.66 -7.96
C GLY A 165 6.57 2.88 -9.46
N ASN A 166 6.00 1.87 -10.12
CA ASN A 166 5.74 1.85 -11.56
C ASN A 166 4.29 2.16 -11.90
N ASP A 167 3.43 2.14 -10.88
CA ASP A 167 1.99 2.32 -10.99
C ASP A 167 1.67 3.81 -11.00
N GLY A 168 0.89 4.23 -11.99
CA GLY A 168 0.42 5.60 -12.10
C GLY A 168 -0.86 5.71 -12.90
N ILE A 169 -1.64 6.76 -12.65
CA ILE A 169 -2.71 7.18 -13.54
C ILE A 169 -2.28 8.40 -14.35
N VAL A 170 -2.85 8.51 -15.54
CA VAL A 170 -2.84 9.73 -16.34
C VAL A 170 -4.27 10.15 -16.59
N TYR A 171 -4.61 11.39 -16.21
CA TYR A 171 -5.97 11.92 -16.34
C TYR A 171 -5.97 13.22 -17.15
N SER A 172 -6.99 13.42 -17.99
CA SER A 172 -7.08 14.59 -18.85
C SER A 172 -7.95 15.70 -18.25
N SER A 173 -7.73 16.92 -18.73
CA SER A 173 -8.55 18.09 -18.41
C SER A 173 -10.04 17.92 -18.76
N ASP A 174 -10.36 17.02 -19.68
CA ASP A 174 -11.73 16.70 -20.13
C ASP A 174 -12.26 15.34 -19.62
N GLY A 175 -11.57 14.71 -18.66
CA GLY A 175 -12.12 13.62 -17.85
C GLY A 175 -11.81 12.19 -18.30
N LEU A 176 -10.92 12.00 -19.28
CA LEU A 176 -10.37 10.68 -19.59
C LEU A 176 -9.39 10.26 -18.50
N ILE A 177 -9.35 8.97 -18.17
CA ILE A 177 -8.42 8.42 -17.19
C ILE A 177 -7.83 7.12 -17.74
N TYR A 178 -6.51 7.02 -17.72
CA TYR A 178 -5.75 5.84 -18.09
C TYR A 178 -4.87 5.40 -16.92
N LYS A 179 -4.61 4.10 -16.80
CA LYS A 179 -3.60 3.54 -15.90
C LYS A 179 -2.39 3.00 -16.65
N THR A 180 -1.26 3.02 -15.97
CA THR A 180 -0.03 2.31 -16.32
C THR A 180 0.52 1.59 -15.09
N SER A 181 1.11 0.41 -15.31
CA SER A 181 1.81 -0.39 -14.28
C SER A 181 3.22 -0.80 -14.72
N ASP A 182 3.74 -0.14 -15.76
CA ASP A 182 4.98 -0.51 -16.44
C ASP A 182 5.91 0.67 -16.71
N HIS A 183 5.81 1.72 -15.88
CA HIS A 183 6.50 3.00 -16.07
C HIS A 183 6.16 3.65 -17.42
N TYR A 184 4.87 3.86 -17.69
CA TYR A 184 4.40 4.63 -18.84
C TYR A 184 4.83 4.02 -20.19
N LYS A 185 4.96 2.69 -20.26
CA LYS A 185 5.21 1.98 -21.53
C LYS A 185 3.91 1.62 -22.21
N THR A 186 2.89 1.23 -21.44
CA THR A 186 1.55 0.94 -21.93
C THR A 186 0.48 1.59 -21.05
N PHE A 187 -0.69 1.82 -21.65
CA PHE A 187 -1.81 2.48 -21.01
C PHE A 187 -3.09 1.67 -21.22
N THR A 188 -3.92 1.59 -20.20
CA THR A 188 -5.27 1.01 -20.27
C THR A 188 -6.28 2.04 -19.76
N GLU A 189 -7.31 2.31 -20.53
CA GLU A 189 -8.37 3.25 -20.14
C GLU A 189 -9.19 2.69 -18.95
N ILE A 190 -9.48 3.55 -17.97
CA ILE A 190 -10.39 3.24 -16.85
C ILE A 190 -11.74 3.88 -17.15
N LYS A 191 -12.70 3.04 -17.54
CA LYS A 191 -14.09 3.47 -17.83
C LYS A 191 -14.88 3.77 -16.57
#